data_AF-A0A514WEG4-F1
#
_entry.id   AF-A0A514WEG4-F1
#
_cell.length_a   1.000
_cell.length_b   1.000
_cell.length_c   1.000
_cell.angle_alpha   90.00
_cell.angle_beta   90.00
_cell.angle_gamma   90.00
#
_symmetry.space_group_name_H-M   'P 1'
#
loop_
_entity.id
_entity.type
_entity.pdbx_description
1 polymer ?
#
loop_
_entity_poly.entity_id
_entity_poly.type
_entity_poly.pdbx_seq_one_letter_code
_entity_poly.pdbx_strand_id
1 'polypeptide(L)'
;MALRRSHAIIGEIEGLLESARLELGEIVDVALLQPSGTEVGEVVQGMSLRASVAKVEAAPIAPRYTLDEVYGRFMDDPTREWSARTRLAYETARRLALSIMGADTPMENLNRAACRDFMETLRFLPKSASKRYPDLTPREAAERARAEGWSDLISPANINIYLNCGAACKIDPLSGVIGV
;
A
#
# COMPACT_ATOMS: atom_id res chain seq x y z
N MET A 1 21.82 14.68 8.55
CA MET A 1 20.41 14.93 8.93
C MET A 1 19.51 14.25 7.91
N ALA A 2 18.63 13.34 8.33
CA ALA A 2 17.71 12.66 7.41
C ALA A 2 16.56 13.60 7.03
N LEU A 3 16.48 13.99 5.75
CA LEU A 3 15.42 14.86 5.23
C LEU A 3 14.06 14.14 5.29
N ARG A 4 13.03 14.86 5.73
CA ARG A 4 11.63 14.41 5.84
C ARG A 4 10.99 14.18 4.46
N ARG A 5 11.49 13.20 3.71
CA ARG A 5 10.99 12.84 2.37
C ARG A 5 9.61 12.21 2.39
N SER A 6 9.17 11.70 3.54
CA SER A 6 7.84 11.12 3.71
C SER A 6 6.72 12.08 3.31
N HIS A 7 6.80 13.34 3.74
CA HIS A 7 5.78 14.34 3.40
C HIS A 7 5.77 14.68 1.90
N ALA A 8 6.94 14.71 1.26
CA ALA A 8 7.05 14.95 -0.17
C ALA A 8 6.46 13.78 -0.99
N ILE A 9 6.77 12.55 -0.59
CA ILE A 9 6.23 11.33 -1.21
C ILE A 9 4.72 11.24 -0.99
N ILE A 10 4.22 11.58 0.20
CA ILE A 10 2.79 11.66 0.47
C ILE A 10 2.12 12.65 -0.48
N GLY A 11 2.69 13.86 -0.64
CA GLY A 11 2.15 14.86 -1.55
C GLY A 11 2.18 14.43 -3.03
N GLU A 12 3.22 13.70 -3.44
CA GLU A 12 3.32 13.16 -4.81
C GLU A 12 2.24 12.10 -5.08
N ILE A 13 2.02 11.20 -4.13
CA ILE A 13 0.93 10.20 -4.19
C ILE A 13 -0.44 10.90 -4.21
N GLU A 14 -0.63 11.91 -3.37
CA GLU A 14 -1.87 12.71 -3.34
C GLU A 14 -2.12 13.40 -4.68
N GLY A 15 -1.09 13.98 -5.30
CA GLY A 15 -1.21 14.62 -6.62
C GLY A 15 -1.55 13.64 -7.74
N LEU A 16 -0.94 12.46 -7.75
CA LEU A 16 -1.22 11.41 -8.74
C LEU A 16 -2.66 10.89 -8.63
N LEU A 17 -3.14 10.69 -7.40
CA LEU A 17 -4.52 10.28 -7.16
C LEU A 17 -5.51 11.35 -7.60
N GLU A 18 -5.25 12.63 -7.29
CA GLU A 18 -6.11 13.74 -7.72
C GLU A 18 -6.12 13.88 -9.25
N SER A 19 -4.99 13.68 -9.91
CA SER A 19 -4.88 13.75 -11.37
C SER A 19 -5.69 12.64 -12.05
N ALA A 20 -5.56 11.39 -11.58
CA ALA A 20 -6.34 10.26 -12.06
C ALA A 20 -7.85 10.45 -11.83
N ARG A 21 -8.23 11.09 -10.72
CA ARG A 21 -9.61 11.41 -10.37
C ARG A 21 -10.23 12.44 -11.32
N LEU A 22 -9.46 13.49 -11.66
CA LEU A 22 -9.88 14.50 -12.64
C LEU A 22 -10.03 13.91 -14.04
N GLU A 23 -9.15 12.98 -14.44
CA GLU A 23 -9.26 12.28 -15.72
C GLU A 23 -10.55 11.45 -15.83
N LEU A 24 -11.02 10.89 -14.71
CA LEU A 24 -12.29 10.15 -14.62
C LEU A 24 -13.53 11.06 -14.52
N GLY A 25 -13.35 12.38 -14.51
CA GLY A 25 -14.44 13.37 -14.41
C GLY A 25 -15.10 13.44 -13.03
N GLU A 26 -14.48 12.84 -12.02
CA GLU A 26 -14.95 12.94 -10.65
C GLU A 26 -14.48 14.27 -10.04
N ILE A 27 -15.37 15.03 -9.41
CA ILE A 27 -15.08 16.40 -8.90
C ILE A 27 -14.78 16.40 -7.40
N VAL A 28 -15.26 15.39 -6.67
CA VAL A 28 -14.90 15.15 -5.26
C VAL A 28 -14.49 13.67 -5.06
N ASP A 29 -13.49 13.42 -4.21
CA ASP A 29 -13.17 12.07 -3.73
C ASP A 29 -14.28 11.60 -2.76
N VAL A 30 -15.09 10.65 -3.22
CA VAL A 30 -16.25 10.13 -2.47
C VAL A 30 -15.80 9.42 -1.18
N ALA A 31 -14.57 8.90 -1.10
CA ALA A 31 -14.04 8.28 0.11
C ALA A 31 -13.79 9.31 1.24
N LEU A 32 -13.56 10.59 0.90
CA LEU A 32 -13.49 11.68 1.90
C LEU A 32 -14.87 12.05 2.46
N LEU A 33 -15.94 11.75 1.72
CA LEU A 33 -17.32 11.97 2.15
C LEU A 33 -17.86 10.80 2.99
N GLN A 34 -17.17 9.66 3.01
CA GLN A 34 -17.55 8.56 3.89
C GLN A 34 -17.13 8.91 5.32
N PRO A 35 -18.08 8.95 6.27
CA PRO A 35 -17.72 9.17 7.66
C PRO A 35 -16.81 8.03 8.10
N SER A 36 -15.55 8.35 8.41
CA SER A 36 -14.64 7.43 9.08
C SER A 36 -15.33 7.02 10.37
N GLY A 37 -15.72 5.74 10.47
CA GLY A 37 -16.55 5.21 11.54
C GLY A 37 -16.14 5.72 12.92
N THR A 38 -16.91 6.69 13.41
CA THR A 38 -17.18 6.92 14.82
C THR A 38 -18.56 7.53 14.86
N GLU A 39 -19.51 6.68 15.16
CA GLU A 39 -20.91 7.02 15.36
C GLU A 39 -21.08 7.89 16.61
N VAL A 40 -21.36 9.18 16.40
CA VAL A 40 -22.22 9.99 17.28
C VAL A 40 -22.99 10.96 16.38
N GLY A 41 -24.31 10.85 16.40
CA GLY A 41 -25.19 11.52 15.46
C GLY A 41 -25.32 13.02 15.66
N GLU A 42 -25.55 13.74 14.57
CA GLU A 42 -26.51 14.84 14.51
C GLU A 42 -26.90 15.08 13.05
N VAL A 43 -28.20 15.30 12.84
CA VAL A 43 -28.84 15.51 11.55
C VAL A 43 -28.41 16.86 10.97
N VAL A 44 -27.80 16.88 9.79
CA VAL A 44 -27.81 18.07 8.93
C VAL A 44 -28.40 17.69 7.58
N GLN A 45 -29.69 17.92 7.48
CA GLN A 45 -30.48 17.92 6.26
C GLN A 45 -30.13 19.20 5.49
N GLY A 46 -29.42 19.08 4.36
CA GLY A 46 -28.97 20.22 3.57
C GLY A 46 -28.73 19.92 2.10
N MET A 47 -29.75 20.17 1.28
CA MET A 47 -29.74 20.38 -0.17
C MET A 47 -29.25 19.24 -1.08
N SER A 48 -30.23 18.44 -1.46
CA SER A 48 -30.21 17.59 -2.65
C SER A 48 -30.17 18.44 -3.93
N LEU A 49 -29.08 18.36 -4.68
CA LEU A 49 -29.11 18.47 -6.13
C LEU A 49 -28.81 17.07 -6.69
N ARG A 50 -29.87 16.32 -7.00
CA ARG A 50 -29.76 15.06 -7.74
C ARG A 50 -29.31 15.37 -9.17
N ALA A 51 -28.00 15.31 -9.41
CA ALA A 51 -27.54 14.81 -10.70
C ALA A 51 -27.75 13.29 -10.65
N SER A 52 -28.72 12.80 -11.42
CA SER A 52 -28.89 11.37 -11.64
C SER A 52 -27.67 10.83 -12.38
N VAL A 53 -26.67 10.40 -11.62
CA VAL A 53 -25.57 9.59 -12.13
C VAL A 53 -26.18 8.26 -12.52
N ALA A 54 -26.25 8.01 -13.82
CA ALA A 54 -26.56 6.68 -14.34
C ALA A 54 -25.59 5.70 -13.67
N LYS A 55 -26.15 4.73 -12.92
CA LYS A 55 -25.41 3.62 -12.36
C LYS A 55 -24.77 2.86 -13.53
N VAL A 56 -23.53 3.18 -13.85
CA VAL A 56 -22.70 2.31 -14.67
C VAL A 56 -22.45 1.10 -13.79
N GLU A 57 -23.23 0.06 -14.01
CA GLU A 57 -22.99 -1.25 -13.41
C GLU A 57 -21.69 -1.76 -14.01
N ALA A 58 -20.57 -1.36 -13.38
CA ALA A 58 -19.26 -1.85 -13.72
C ALA A 58 -19.28 -3.36 -13.52
N ALA A 59 -19.18 -4.09 -14.63
CA ALA A 59 -19.00 -5.53 -14.61
C ALA A 59 -17.83 -5.86 -13.65
N PRO A 60 -17.92 -6.96 -12.87
CA PRO A 60 -16.83 -7.33 -11.98
C PRO A 60 -15.57 -7.52 -12.82
N ILE A 61 -14.63 -6.59 -12.67
CA ILE A 61 -13.29 -6.75 -13.22
C ILE A 61 -12.74 -7.95 -12.48
N ALA A 62 -12.61 -9.10 -13.16
CA ALA A 62 -11.92 -10.22 -12.55
C ALA A 62 -10.51 -9.75 -12.17
N PRO A 63 -10.04 -10.02 -10.94
CA PRO A 63 -8.73 -9.57 -10.52
C PRO A 63 -7.69 -10.14 -11.46
N ARG A 64 -7.05 -9.25 -12.22
CA ARG A 64 -6.17 -9.67 -13.31
C ARG A 64 -4.88 -10.29 -12.79
N TYR A 65 -4.41 -9.84 -11.63
CA TYR A 65 -3.18 -10.31 -10.98
C TYR A 65 -3.30 -10.26 -9.45
N THR A 66 -2.63 -11.20 -8.79
CA THR A 66 -2.35 -11.14 -7.34
C THR A 66 -1.06 -10.36 -7.07
N LEU A 67 -0.88 -9.95 -5.82
CA LEU A 67 0.34 -9.27 -5.37
C LEU A 67 1.60 -10.10 -5.66
N ASP A 68 1.55 -11.42 -5.47
CA ASP A 68 2.69 -12.29 -5.74
C ASP A 68 3.07 -12.33 -7.22
N GLU A 69 2.07 -12.42 -8.11
CA GLU A 69 2.27 -12.45 -9.55
C GLU A 69 2.89 -11.16 -10.06
N VAL A 70 2.45 -10.02 -9.54
CA VAL A 70 3.02 -8.71 -9.88
C VAL A 70 4.48 -8.61 -9.44
N TYR A 71 4.80 -9.05 -8.21
CA TYR A 71 6.18 -9.09 -7.74
C TYR A 71 7.05 -10.02 -8.58
N GLY A 72 6.54 -11.19 -8.96
CA GLY A 72 7.25 -12.14 -9.83
C GLY A 72 7.64 -11.50 -11.17
N ARG A 73 6.65 -10.91 -11.85
CA ARG A 73 6.87 -10.21 -13.13
C ARG A 73 7.89 -9.08 -13.03
N PHE A 74 7.85 -8.31 -11.95
CA PHE A 74 8.82 -7.23 -11.72
C PHE A 74 10.25 -7.75 -11.54
N MET A 75 10.42 -8.89 -10.87
CA MET A 75 11.74 -9.49 -10.60
C MET A 75 12.32 -10.24 -11.79
N ASP A 76 11.45 -10.73 -12.68
CA ASP A 76 11.81 -11.48 -13.87
C ASP A 76 11.77 -10.61 -15.14
N ASP A 77 11.59 -9.29 -14.98
CA ASP A 77 11.64 -8.32 -16.09
C ASP A 77 13.03 -8.33 -16.74
N PRO A 78 13.14 -8.75 -18.02
CA PRO A 78 14.42 -8.88 -18.70
C PRO A 78 15.05 -7.52 -19.03
N THR A 79 14.30 -6.42 -18.91
CA THR A 79 14.81 -5.06 -19.15
C THR A 79 15.60 -4.52 -17.96
N ARG A 80 15.55 -5.19 -16.80
CA ARG A 80 16.26 -4.80 -15.59
C ARG A 80 17.40 -5.76 -15.27
N GLU A 81 18.62 -5.23 -15.35
CA GLU A 81 19.78 -5.92 -14.78
C GLU A 81 19.89 -5.65 -13.28
N TRP A 82 19.96 -6.72 -12.50
CA TRP A 82 20.08 -6.64 -11.04
C TRP A 82 21.43 -7.17 -10.59
N SER A 83 22.13 -6.41 -9.75
CA SER A 83 23.22 -7.00 -8.96
C SER A 83 22.65 -8.01 -7.96
N ALA A 84 23.43 -9.05 -7.62
CA ALA A 84 23.01 -10.10 -6.67
C ALA A 84 22.54 -9.50 -5.31
N ARG A 85 23.21 -8.43 -4.85
CA ARG A 85 22.84 -7.70 -3.64
C ARG A 85 21.47 -7.03 -3.76
N THR A 86 21.19 -6.41 -4.91
CA THR A 86 19.94 -5.70 -5.15
C THR A 86 18.79 -6.70 -5.26
N ARG A 87 18.98 -7.78 -6.04
CA ARG A 87 17.98 -8.85 -6.16
C ARG A 87 17.59 -9.42 -4.79
N LEU A 88 18.58 -9.77 -3.95
CA LEU A 88 18.34 -10.26 -2.59
C LEU A 88 17.56 -9.27 -1.71
N ALA A 89 17.82 -7.96 -1.86
CA ALA A 89 17.09 -6.93 -1.11
C ALA A 89 15.60 -6.89 -1.51
N TYR A 90 15.31 -6.94 -2.81
CA TYR A 90 13.93 -7.00 -3.31
C TYR A 90 13.23 -8.31 -2.94
N GLU A 91 13.91 -9.46 -3.00
CA GLU A 91 13.35 -10.75 -2.56
C GLU A 91 12.98 -10.73 -1.08
N THR A 92 13.84 -10.15 -0.24
CA THR A 92 13.58 -10.00 1.19
C THR A 92 12.38 -9.09 1.44
N ALA A 93 12.29 -7.97 0.71
CA ALA A 93 11.15 -7.05 0.78
C ALA A 93 9.85 -7.71 0.31
N ARG A 94 9.87 -8.44 -0.82
CA ARG A 94 8.74 -9.24 -1.32
C ARG A 94 8.25 -10.21 -0.25
N ARG A 95 9.16 -11.02 0.34
CA ARG A 95 8.77 -12.00 1.36
C ARG A 95 8.07 -11.35 2.55
N LEU A 96 8.56 -10.21 3.01
CA LEU A 96 7.92 -9.46 4.11
C LEU A 96 6.55 -8.91 3.68
N ALA A 97 6.47 -8.29 2.51
CA ALA A 97 5.22 -7.73 1.96
C ALA A 97 4.13 -8.79 1.83
N LEU A 98 4.44 -9.94 1.21
CA LEU A 98 3.50 -11.05 1.02
C LEU A 98 3.08 -11.68 2.36
N SER A 99 3.97 -11.75 3.34
CA SER A 99 3.63 -12.27 4.66
C SER A 99 2.68 -11.38 5.47
N ILE A 100 2.67 -10.07 5.19
CA ILE A 100 1.79 -9.11 5.88
C ILE A 100 0.50 -8.91 5.09
N MET A 101 0.60 -8.63 3.79
CA MET A 101 -0.54 -8.29 2.94
C MET A 101 -1.24 -9.50 2.32
N GLY A 102 -0.61 -10.67 2.33
CA GLY A 102 -1.10 -11.88 1.66
C GLY A 102 -0.61 -12.00 0.22
N ALA A 103 -0.19 -13.20 -0.17
CA ALA A 103 0.31 -13.47 -1.52
C ALA A 103 -0.82 -13.46 -2.56
N ASP A 104 -1.96 -14.04 -2.21
CA ASP A 104 -3.15 -14.15 -3.06
C ASP A 104 -3.98 -12.88 -3.11
N THR A 105 -3.53 -11.80 -2.44
CA THR A 105 -4.28 -10.55 -2.38
C THR A 105 -4.40 -9.95 -3.78
N PRO A 106 -5.63 -9.78 -4.29
CA PRO A 106 -5.85 -9.14 -5.57
C PRO A 106 -5.31 -7.72 -5.60
N MET A 107 -4.71 -7.29 -6.71
CA MET A 107 -4.17 -5.93 -6.83
C MET A 107 -5.25 -4.84 -6.64
N GLU A 108 -6.49 -5.11 -7.03
CA GLU A 108 -7.65 -4.23 -6.80
C GLU A 108 -8.00 -4.02 -5.32
N ASN A 109 -7.59 -4.96 -4.45
CA ASN A 109 -7.79 -4.87 -3.01
C ASN A 109 -6.64 -4.14 -2.29
N LEU A 110 -5.56 -3.79 -3.01
CA LEU A 110 -4.47 -2.97 -2.48
C LEU A 110 -4.85 -1.49 -2.51
N ASN A 111 -5.72 -1.13 -1.57
CA ASN A 111 -6.15 0.24 -1.36
C ASN A 111 -5.31 0.93 -0.26
N ARG A 112 -5.63 2.20 0.01
CA ARG A 112 -4.94 3.01 1.02
C ARG A 112 -5.00 2.39 2.43
N ALA A 113 -6.08 1.69 2.77
CA ALA A 113 -6.20 1.02 4.06
C ALA A 113 -5.21 -0.15 4.16
N ALA A 114 -5.06 -0.95 3.11
CA ALA A 114 -4.05 -2.01 3.04
C ALA A 114 -2.63 -1.45 3.20
N CYS A 115 -2.31 -0.35 2.50
CA CYS A 115 -1.00 0.31 2.63
C CYS A 115 -0.77 0.88 4.04
N ARG A 116 -1.81 1.45 4.68
CA ARG A 116 -1.73 1.96 6.04
C ARG A 116 -1.48 0.85 7.05
N ASP A 117 -2.20 -0.25 6.93
CA ASP A 117 -2.04 -1.43 7.79
C ASP A 117 -0.64 -2.05 7.65
N PHE A 118 -0.12 -2.13 6.42
CA PHE A 118 1.25 -2.54 6.18
C PHE A 118 2.27 -1.61 6.87
N MET A 119 2.08 -0.29 6.75
CA MET A 119 2.95 0.68 7.43
C MET A 119 2.85 0.62 8.95
N GLU A 120 1.66 0.41 9.50
CA GLU A 120 1.46 0.27 10.94
C GLU A 120 2.15 -0.99 11.47
N THR A 121 2.02 -2.11 10.74
CA THR A 121 2.73 -3.35 11.06
C THR A 121 4.25 -3.14 11.06
N LEU A 122 4.79 -2.48 10.02
CA LEU A 122 6.22 -2.18 9.94
C LEU A 122 6.69 -1.27 11.08
N ARG A 123 5.87 -0.30 11.51
CA ARG A 123 6.23 0.63 12.59
C ARG A 123 6.48 -0.09 13.91
N PHE A 124 5.73 -1.13 14.21
CA PHE A 124 5.85 -1.91 15.45
C PHE A 124 6.66 -3.20 15.28
N LEU A 125 7.20 -3.47 14.08
CA LEU A 125 7.97 -4.66 13.84
C LEU A 125 9.33 -4.60 14.59
N PRO A 126 9.68 -5.61 15.40
CA PRO A 126 10.98 -5.68 16.05
C PRO A 126 12.12 -5.80 15.05
N LYS A 127 13.28 -5.27 15.43
CA LYS A 127 14.51 -5.53 14.68
C LYS A 127 14.84 -7.02 14.70
N SER A 128 15.02 -7.60 13.52
CA SER A 128 15.24 -9.05 13.33
C SER A 128 14.08 -9.90 13.87
N ALA A 129 12.83 -9.49 13.62
CA ALA A 129 11.63 -10.22 14.07
C ALA A 129 11.69 -11.73 13.81
N SER A 130 12.15 -12.15 12.62
CA SER A 130 12.30 -13.57 12.26
C SER A 130 13.26 -14.37 13.14
N LYS A 131 14.24 -13.72 13.78
CA LYS A 131 15.15 -14.38 14.74
C LYS A 131 14.58 -14.43 16.14
N ARG A 132 13.76 -13.43 16.52
CA ARG A 132 13.21 -13.30 17.87
C ARG A 132 11.90 -14.07 18.04
N TYR A 133 11.11 -14.12 16.98
CA TYR A 133 9.84 -14.82 16.89
C TYR A 133 9.83 -15.70 15.64
N PRO A 134 10.54 -16.84 15.65
CA PRO A 134 10.64 -17.73 14.49
C PRO A 134 9.28 -18.34 14.12
N ASP A 135 8.39 -18.52 15.10
CA ASP A 135 7.09 -19.18 14.92
C ASP A 135 5.94 -18.20 14.67
N LEU A 136 6.18 -16.89 14.75
CA LEU A 136 5.14 -15.87 14.57
C LEU A 136 5.24 -15.22 13.19
N THR A 137 4.08 -14.87 12.65
CA THR A 137 4.02 -13.99 11.48
C THR A 137 4.54 -12.59 11.84
N PRO A 138 5.02 -11.79 10.86
CA PRO A 138 5.45 -10.42 11.13
C PRO A 138 4.37 -9.54 11.76
N ARG A 139 3.09 -9.79 11.44
CA ARG A 139 1.95 -9.09 12.05
C ARG A 139 1.80 -9.44 13.53
N GLU A 140 1.80 -10.73 13.87
CA GLU A 140 1.74 -11.19 15.27
C GLU A 140 2.96 -10.72 16.08
N ALA A 141 4.15 -10.72 15.47
CA ALA A 141 5.36 -10.20 16.09
C ALA A 141 5.26 -8.70 16.39
N ALA A 142 4.66 -7.91 15.50
CA ALA A 142 4.43 -6.49 15.69
C ALA A 142 3.41 -6.22 16.81
N GLU A 143 2.29 -6.94 16.83
CA GLU A 143 1.28 -6.83 17.89
C GLU A 143 1.84 -7.20 19.25
N ARG A 144 2.63 -8.28 19.32
CA ARG A 144 3.29 -8.71 20.56
C ARG A 144 4.30 -7.68 21.05
N ALA A 145 5.10 -7.11 20.15
CA ALA A 145 6.06 -6.07 20.48
C ALA A 145 5.38 -4.78 20.97
N ARG A 146 4.22 -4.44 20.41
CA ARG A 146 3.37 -3.34 20.86
C ARG A 146 2.82 -3.58 22.26
N ALA A 147 2.31 -4.79 22.53
CA ALA A 147 1.80 -5.18 23.84
C ALA A 147 2.89 -5.21 24.93
N GLU A 148 4.09 -5.66 24.57
CA GLU A 148 5.23 -5.75 25.49
C GLU A 148 6.01 -4.42 25.60
N GLY A 149 5.66 -3.38 24.83
CA GLY A 149 6.24 -2.04 24.93
C GLY A 149 7.69 -1.92 24.46
N TRP A 150 8.10 -2.69 23.45
CA TRP A 150 9.49 -2.74 23.01
C TRP A 150 9.97 -1.45 22.35
N SER A 151 11.23 -1.08 22.60
CA SER A 151 11.90 0.09 22.01
C SER A 151 12.83 -0.25 20.83
N ASP A 152 13.22 -1.52 20.65
CA ASP A 152 14.14 -1.98 19.59
C ASP A 152 13.37 -2.39 18.32
N LEU A 153 12.69 -1.40 17.73
CA LEU A 153 11.89 -1.52 16.51
C LEU A 153 12.73 -1.24 15.26
N ILE A 154 12.23 -1.62 14.08
CA ILE A 154 12.92 -1.28 12.84
C ILE A 154 13.06 0.24 12.68
N SER A 155 14.20 0.67 12.17
CA SER A 155 14.45 2.10 11.98
C SER A 155 13.59 2.66 10.83
N PRO A 156 13.23 3.95 10.87
CA PRO A 156 12.56 4.61 9.75
C PRO A 156 13.30 4.48 8.42
N ALA A 157 14.63 4.42 8.45
CA ALA A 157 15.45 4.21 7.26
C ALA A 157 15.21 2.83 6.62
N ASN A 158 15.02 1.79 7.43
CA ASN A 158 14.69 0.45 6.93
C ASN A 158 13.24 0.38 6.43
N ILE A 159 12.30 1.08 7.07
CA ILE A 159 10.92 1.21 6.59
C ILE A 159 10.92 1.78 5.16
N ASN A 160 11.70 2.83 4.91
CA ASN A 160 11.79 3.46 3.59
C ASN A 160 12.31 2.51 2.49
N ILE A 161 13.14 1.53 2.83
CA ILE A 161 13.59 0.51 1.87
C ILE A 161 12.40 -0.32 1.39
N TYR A 162 11.51 -0.72 2.30
CA TYR A 162 10.29 -1.45 1.95
C TYR A 162 9.29 -0.59 1.18
N LEU A 163 9.18 0.70 1.52
CA LEU A 163 8.29 1.65 0.83
C LEU A 163 8.75 1.96 -0.60
N ASN A 164 10.05 2.18 -0.82
CA ASN A 164 10.59 2.43 -2.15
C ASN A 164 10.55 1.18 -3.04
N CYS A 165 10.56 -0.02 -2.43
CA CYS A 165 10.31 -1.29 -3.11
C CYS A 165 8.88 -1.35 -3.67
N GLY A 166 7.88 -0.90 -2.90
CA GLY A 166 6.50 -0.78 -3.37
C GLY A 166 6.31 0.30 -4.45
N ALA A 167 7.05 1.41 -4.36
CA ALA A 167 7.05 2.48 -5.37
C ALA A 167 7.68 2.06 -6.72
N ALA A 168 8.46 0.98 -6.75
CA ALA A 168 8.96 0.40 -8.00
C ALA A 168 7.85 -0.33 -8.79
N CYS A 169 6.71 -0.59 -8.15
CA CYS A 169 5.48 -1.00 -8.81
C CYS A 169 4.71 0.25 -9.30
N LYS A 170 5.32 1.00 -10.23
CA LYS A 170 4.58 1.97 -11.04
C LYS A 170 3.71 1.17 -12.02
N ILE A 171 2.55 0.72 -11.56
CA ILE A 171 1.52 0.19 -12.46
C ILE A 171 0.83 1.39 -13.07
N ASP A 172 1.14 1.65 -14.34
CA ASP A 172 0.44 2.62 -15.16
C ASP A 172 -0.94 2.02 -15.52
N PRO A 173 -2.05 2.54 -14.96
CA PRO A 173 -3.35 1.86 -15.01
C PRO A 173 -3.98 1.85 -16.41
N LEU A 174 -3.40 2.57 -17.38
CA LEU A 174 -3.95 2.73 -18.73
C LEU A 174 -3.17 1.99 -19.82
N SER A 175 -1.93 1.55 -19.57
CA SER A 175 -1.08 1.01 -20.64
C SER A 175 -0.85 -0.51 -20.56
N GLY A 176 -1.03 -1.15 -19.41
CA GLY A 176 -0.66 -2.57 -19.26
C GLY A 176 0.82 -2.84 -19.57
N VAL A 177 1.64 -1.79 -19.62
CA VAL A 177 3.07 -1.80 -19.88
C VAL A 177 3.75 -1.22 -18.66
N ILE A 178 4.78 -1.92 -18.18
CA ILE A 178 5.62 -1.47 -17.06
C ILE A 178 6.43 -0.26 -17.55
N GLY A 179 6.01 0.94 -17.16
CA GLY A 179 6.70 2.20 -17.49
C GLY A 179 7.92 2.42 -16.58
N VAL A 180 9.06 2.70 -17.22
CA VAL A 180 10.40 2.95 -16.64
C VAL A 180 10.43 4.11 -15.64
#